data_AF-A0A9W7BZF4-F1
#
_entry.id   AF-A0A9W7BZF4-F1
#
_cell.length_a   1.000
_cell.length_b   1.000
_cell.length_c   1.000
_cell.angle_alpha   90.00
_cell.angle_beta   90.00
_cell.angle_gamma   90.00
#
_symmetry.space_group_name_H-M   'P 1'
#
loop_
_entity.id
_entity.type
_entity.pdbx_description
1 polymer ?
#
loop_
_entity_poly.entity_id
_entity_poly.type
_entity_poly.pdbx_seq_one_letter_code
_entity_poly.pdbx_strand_id
1 'polypeptide(L)'
;MSSLDSYTSLAAYSPFSPLTTFIILTVLISYTFLMRSHFNTLRPGLALKQEKERNILEERYRGIFERREEVVHHVAWAKQRGDQAEEEVMKKKCVTIDKEIDELETRINKIYKSHGVRAKSS
;
A
#
# COMPACT_ATOMS: atom_id res chain seq x y z
N MET A 1 41.08 29.54 -45.88
CA MET A 1 40.45 28.25 -45.55
C MET A 1 41.21 27.68 -44.36
N SER A 2 40.82 28.04 -43.14
CA SER A 2 41.67 27.86 -41.95
C SER A 2 40.79 27.79 -40.69
N SER A 3 39.80 26.91 -40.70
CA SER A 3 38.90 26.72 -39.56
C SER A 3 38.40 25.27 -39.38
N LEU A 4 38.70 24.36 -40.31
CA LEU A 4 38.29 22.95 -40.19
C LEU A 4 39.32 22.06 -39.47
N ASP A 5 40.60 22.46 -39.45
CA ASP A 5 41.66 21.65 -38.84
C ASP A 5 41.77 21.84 -37.31
N SER A 6 41.05 22.80 -36.74
CA SER A 6 41.09 23.08 -35.29
C SER A 6 40.06 22.29 -34.48
N TYR A 7 39.05 21.69 -35.13
CA TYR A 7 38.03 20.88 -34.46
C TYR A 7 38.40 19.40 -34.37
N THR A 8 39.30 18.93 -35.24
CA THR A 8 39.80 17.54 -35.24
C THR A 8 40.91 17.32 -34.21
N SER A 9 41.63 18.36 -33.80
CA SER A 9 42.72 18.25 -32.81
C SER A 9 42.25 18.22 -31.35
N LEU A 10 41.04 18.71 -31.05
CA LEU A 10 40.49 18.67 -29.70
C LEU A 10 39.90 17.29 -29.33
N ALA A 11 39.53 16.48 -30.33
CA ALA A 11 39.07 15.11 -30.14
C ALA A 11 40.22 14.08 -30.00
N ALA A 12 41.48 14.52 -30.21
CA ALA A 12 42.65 13.65 -30.23
C ALA A 12 43.26 13.37 -28.84
N TYR A 13 42.69 13.90 -27.76
CA TYR A 13 43.16 13.68 -26.39
C TYR A 13 42.09 13.02 -25.51
N SER A 14 41.51 11.92 -25.99
CA SER A 14 40.98 10.91 -25.07
C SER A 14 42.12 9.95 -24.72
N PRO A 15 42.58 9.88 -23.46
CA PRO A 15 43.59 8.89 -23.05
C PRO A 15 43.08 7.44 -23.14
N PHE A 16 41.80 7.27 -23.51
CA PHE A 16 41.10 6.01 -23.60
C PHE A 16 40.71 5.73 -25.06
N SER A 17 41.09 4.55 -25.56
CA SER A 17 40.67 4.06 -26.87
C SER A 17 39.13 3.91 -26.93
N PRO A 18 38.51 4.00 -28.11
CA PRO A 18 37.06 3.82 -28.27
C PRO A 18 36.54 2.48 -27.73
N LEU A 19 37.38 1.44 -27.72
CA LEU A 19 37.06 0.16 -27.07
C LEU A 19 37.01 0.29 -25.54
N THR A 20 37.99 0.97 -24.93
CA THR A 20 38.01 1.15 -23.47
C THR A 20 36.84 1.99 -22.98
N THR A 21 36.44 3.03 -23.71
CA THR A 21 35.26 3.84 -23.37
C THR A 21 33.97 3.03 -23.51
N PHE A 22 33.84 2.19 -24.54
CA PHE A 22 32.69 1.28 -24.69
C PHE A 22 32.58 0.27 -23.53
N ILE A 23 33.70 -0.30 -23.10
CA ILE A 23 33.74 -1.22 -21.96
C ILE A 23 33.30 -0.51 -20.67
N ILE A 24 33.85 0.69 -20.41
CA ILE A 24 33.48 1.48 -19.21
C ILE A 24 31.98 1.81 -19.23
N LEU A 25 31.44 2.23 -20.37
CA LEU A 25 30.03 2.55 -20.51
C LEU A 25 29.14 1.33 -20.26
N THR A 26 29.52 0.17 -20.81
CA THR A 26 28.80 -1.09 -20.65
C THR A 26 28.80 -1.54 -19.18
N VAL A 27 29.93 -1.40 -18.49
CA VAL A 27 30.04 -1.71 -17.05
C VAL A 27 29.17 -0.77 -16.22
N LEU A 28 29.14 0.54 -16.53
CA LEU A 28 28.28 1.50 -15.84
C LEU A 28 26.79 1.22 -16.04
N ILE A 29 26.36 0.89 -17.26
CA ILE A 29 24.97 0.52 -17.56
C ILE A 29 24.60 -0.78 -16.83
N SER A 30 25.48 -1.77 -16.84
CA SER A 30 25.25 -3.05 -16.15
C SER A 30 25.17 -2.85 -14.63
N TYR A 31 26.06 -2.03 -14.06
CA TYR A 31 26.07 -1.68 -12.64
C TYR A 31 24.80 -0.94 -12.23
N THR A 32 24.35 0.05 -13.00
CA THR A 32 23.11 0.78 -12.72
C THR A 32 21.87 -0.12 -12.84
N PHE A 33 21.86 -1.06 -13.80
CA PHE A 33 20.80 -2.06 -13.92
C PHE A 33 20.75 -3.01 -12.72
N LEU A 34 21.92 -3.51 -12.27
CA LEU A 34 22.02 -4.36 -11.08
C LEU A 34 21.59 -3.60 -9.81
N MET A 35 22.05 -2.36 -9.63
CA MET A 35 21.65 -1.53 -8.51
C MET A 35 20.14 -1.25 -8.54
N ARG A 36 19.56 -0.95 -9.71
CA ARG A 36 18.11 -0.77 -9.86
C ARG A 36 17.34 -2.05 -9.53
N SER A 37 17.82 -3.21 -9.96
CA SER A 37 17.25 -4.52 -9.62
C SER A 37 17.29 -4.75 -8.11
N HIS A 38 18.44 -4.54 -7.47
CA HIS A 38 18.64 -4.70 -6.03
C HIS A 38 17.81 -3.71 -5.19
N PHE A 39 17.72 -2.43 -5.60
CA PHE A 39 16.85 -1.45 -4.92
C PHE A 39 15.36 -1.78 -5.07
N ASN A 40 14.94 -2.34 -6.22
CA ASN A 40 13.57 -2.84 -6.38
C ASN A 40 13.31 -4.11 -5.54
N THR A 41 14.31 -4.98 -5.35
CA THR A 41 14.20 -6.18 -4.49
C THR A 41 14.33 -5.88 -3.00
N LEU A 42 14.78 -4.70 -2.59
CA LEU A 42 14.85 -4.27 -1.18
C LEU A 42 13.62 -3.49 -0.71
N ARG A 43 12.64 -3.21 -1.59
CA ARG A 43 11.32 -2.67 -1.23
C ARG A 43 10.20 -3.67 -0.85
N PRO A 44 10.35 -5.02 -0.81
CA PRO A 44 9.27 -5.89 -0.40
C PRO A 44 9.01 -5.79 1.11
N GLY A 45 9.97 -5.36 1.92
CA GLY A 45 9.77 -5.22 3.37
C GLY A 45 8.69 -4.19 3.73
N LEU A 46 8.64 -3.06 3.01
CA LEU A 46 7.60 -2.05 3.19
C LEU A 46 6.25 -2.52 2.66
N ALA A 47 6.22 -3.15 1.47
CA ALA A 47 4.99 -3.70 0.90
C ALA A 47 4.40 -4.82 1.77
N LEU A 48 5.23 -5.72 2.30
CA LEU A 48 4.81 -6.81 3.19
C LEU A 48 4.32 -6.28 4.54
N LYS A 49 4.98 -5.25 5.10
CA LYS A 49 4.51 -4.63 6.35
C LYS A 49 3.15 -3.97 6.16
N GLN A 50 2.97 -3.26 5.04
CA GLN A 50 1.71 -2.62 4.68
C GLN A 50 0.58 -3.64 4.43
N GLU A 51 0.89 -4.75 3.75
CA GLU A 51 -0.08 -5.82 3.53
C GLU A 51 -0.48 -6.52 4.84
N LYS A 52 0.47 -6.75 5.75
CA LYS A 52 0.15 -7.24 7.10
C LYS A 52 -0.74 -6.28 7.88
N GLU A 53 -0.44 -4.98 7.84
CA GLU A 53 -1.27 -3.94 8.50
C GLU A 53 -2.69 -3.90 7.90
N ARG A 54 -2.83 -4.03 6.57
CA ARG A 54 -4.13 -4.14 5.90
C ARG A 54 -4.90 -5.38 6.37
N ASN A 55 -4.27 -6.55 6.34
CA ASN A 55 -4.92 -7.81 6.70
C ASN A 55 -5.41 -7.80 8.15
N ILE A 56 -4.62 -7.23 9.09
CA ILE A 56 -5.03 -7.10 10.50
C ILE A 56 -6.29 -6.23 10.64
N LEU A 57 -6.37 -5.14 9.88
CA LEU A 57 -7.54 -4.25 9.91
C LEU A 57 -8.77 -4.90 9.29
N GLU A 58 -8.61 -5.64 8.19
CA GLU A 58 -9.70 -6.37 7.54
C GLU A 58 -10.21 -7.52 8.41
N GLU A 59 -9.32 -8.24 9.10
CA GLU A 59 -9.68 -9.28 10.06
C GLU A 59 -10.44 -8.70 11.26
N ARG A 60 -9.97 -7.56 11.78
CA ARG A 60 -10.66 -6.86 12.87
C ARG A 60 -12.03 -6.35 12.45
N TYR A 61 -12.17 -5.82 11.23
CA TYR A 61 -13.45 -5.40 10.67
C TYR A 61 -14.42 -6.57 10.61
N ARG A 62 -13.98 -7.71 10.08
CA ARG A 62 -14.79 -8.94 10.01
C ARG A 62 -15.27 -9.39 11.38
N GLY A 63 -14.39 -9.45 12.38
CA GLY A 63 -14.76 -9.87 13.73
C GLY A 63 -15.68 -8.90 14.47
N ILE A 64 -15.75 -7.62 14.07
CA ILE A 64 -16.74 -6.67 14.61
C ILE A 64 -18.08 -6.85 13.89
N PHE A 65 -18.05 -7.08 12.57
CA PHE A 65 -19.24 -7.35 11.79
C PHE A 65 -19.96 -8.63 12.25
N GLU A 66 -19.24 -9.72 12.49
CA GLU A 66 -19.81 -10.97 13.03
C GLU A 66 -20.47 -10.74 14.39
N ARG A 67 -19.80 -10.01 15.30
CA ARG A 67 -20.39 -9.63 16.60
C ARG A 67 -21.64 -8.77 16.45
N ARG A 68 -21.69 -7.89 15.44
CA ARG A 68 -22.88 -7.10 15.14
C ARG A 68 -24.06 -8.00 14.78
N GLU A 69 -23.84 -8.99 13.91
CA GLU A 69 -24.86 -9.95 13.51
C GLU A 69 -25.40 -10.73 14.71
N GLU A 70 -24.51 -11.20 15.59
CA GLU A 70 -24.89 -11.85 16.84
C GLU A 70 -25.79 -10.95 17.70
N VAL A 71 -25.41 -9.69 17.92
CA VAL A 71 -26.22 -8.77 18.74
C VAL A 71 -27.57 -8.48 18.08
N VAL A 72 -27.64 -8.37 16.75
CA VAL A 72 -28.91 -8.23 16.02
C VAL A 72 -29.81 -9.45 16.23
N HIS A 73 -29.25 -10.66 16.19
CA HIS A 73 -29.99 -11.87 16.54
C HIS A 73 -30.49 -11.84 17.98
N HIS A 74 -29.69 -11.37 18.94
CA HIS A 74 -30.11 -11.19 20.33
C HIS A 74 -31.23 -10.16 20.49
N VAL A 75 -31.21 -9.05 19.75
CA VAL A 75 -32.32 -8.08 19.72
C VAL A 75 -33.61 -8.73 19.23
N ALA A 76 -33.54 -9.48 18.12
CA ALA A 76 -34.70 -10.17 17.56
C ALA A 76 -35.26 -11.21 18.55
N TRP A 77 -34.38 -11.94 19.24
CA TRP A 77 -34.76 -12.93 20.23
C TRP A 77 -35.37 -12.30 21.50
N ALA A 78 -34.81 -11.20 22.01
CA ALA A 78 -35.38 -10.45 23.14
C ALA A 78 -36.79 -9.93 22.79
N LYS A 79 -36.95 -9.39 21.58
CA LYS A 79 -38.24 -8.93 21.06
C LYS A 79 -39.28 -10.05 20.98
N GLN A 80 -38.88 -11.25 20.52
CA GLN A 80 -39.79 -12.41 20.46
C GLN A 80 -40.25 -12.87 21.84
N ARG A 81 -39.40 -12.75 22.87
CA ARG A 81 -39.74 -13.09 24.27
C ARG A 81 -40.50 -11.98 24.99
N GLY A 82 -40.61 -10.78 24.41
CA GLY A 82 -41.24 -9.63 25.03
C GLY A 82 -40.38 -8.93 26.09
N ASP A 83 -39.07 -9.19 26.14
CA ASP A 83 -38.15 -8.54 27.07
C ASP A 83 -37.66 -7.20 26.49
N GLN A 84 -38.42 -6.14 26.77
CA GLN A 84 -38.14 -4.79 26.28
C GLN A 84 -36.86 -4.20 26.87
N ALA A 85 -36.52 -4.54 28.12
CA ALA A 85 -35.33 -4.02 28.78
C ALA A 85 -34.06 -4.59 28.13
N GLU A 86 -34.04 -5.90 27.88
CA GLU A 86 -32.94 -6.55 27.18
C GLU A 86 -32.86 -6.08 25.71
N GLU A 87 -33.99 -5.91 25.03
CA GLU A 87 -34.04 -5.37 23.67
C GLU A 87 -33.39 -3.98 23.56
N GLU A 88 -33.72 -3.05 24.48
CA GLU A 88 -33.12 -1.72 24.48
C GLU A 88 -31.61 -1.74 24.77
N VAL A 89 -31.16 -2.58 25.71
CA VAL A 89 -29.74 -2.73 26.03
C VAL A 89 -28.98 -3.25 24.80
N MET A 90 -29.52 -4.25 24.10
CA MET A 90 -28.88 -4.81 22.92
C MET A 90 -28.92 -3.84 21.73
N LYS A 91 -29.99 -3.06 21.55
CA LYS A 91 -30.04 -1.97 20.55
C LYS A 91 -28.94 -0.93 20.79
N LYS A 92 -28.72 -0.51 22.04
CA LYS A 92 -27.63 0.40 22.39
C LYS A 92 -26.27 -0.20 22.06
N LYS A 93 -26.08 -1.51 22.29
CA LYS A 93 -24.86 -2.22 21.88
C LYS A 93 -24.68 -2.24 20.36
N CYS A 94 -25.74 -2.49 19.58
CA CYS A 94 -25.67 -2.39 18.11
C CYS A 94 -25.18 -1.00 17.67
N VAL A 95 -25.72 0.08 18.24
CA VAL A 95 -25.30 1.45 17.89
C VAL A 95 -23.82 1.70 18.22
N THR A 96 -23.32 1.15 19.33
CA THR A 96 -21.89 1.24 19.67
C THR A 96 -21.03 0.48 18.66
N ILE A 97 -21.46 -0.73 18.30
CA ILE A 97 -20.76 -1.57 17.30
C ILE A 97 -20.77 -0.89 15.92
N ASP A 98 -21.89 -0.30 15.50
CA ASP A 98 -22.01 0.43 14.25
C ASP A 98 -21.00 1.60 14.18
N LYS A 99 -20.84 2.34 15.29
CA LYS A 99 -19.81 3.38 15.38
C LYS A 99 -18.39 2.83 15.27
N GLU A 100 -18.10 1.68 15.89
CA GLU A 100 -16.79 1.04 15.77
C GLU A 100 -16.49 0.59 14.33
N ILE A 101 -17.52 0.10 13.62
CA ILE A 101 -17.44 -0.27 12.20
C ILE A 101 -17.14 0.98 11.36
N ASP A 102 -17.90 2.06 11.53
CA ASP A 102 -17.70 3.32 10.80
C ASP A 102 -16.29 3.90 10.99
N GLU A 103 -15.79 3.87 12.23
CA GLU A 103 -14.43 4.29 12.55
C GLU A 103 -13.37 3.44 11.85
N LEU A 104 -13.57 2.12 11.79
CA LEU A 104 -12.65 1.21 11.10
C LEU A 104 -12.70 1.37 9.59
N GLU A 105 -13.88 1.50 9.00
CA GLU A 105 -14.02 1.79 7.56
C GLU A 105 -13.33 3.09 7.21
N THR A 106 -13.47 4.13 8.03
CA THR A 106 -12.77 5.41 7.84
C THR A 106 -11.25 5.23 7.87
N ARG A 107 -10.72 4.42 8.79
CA ARG A 107 -9.28 4.12 8.87
C ARG A 107 -8.79 3.31 7.67
N ILE A 108 -9.54 2.28 7.28
CA ILE A 108 -9.25 1.44 6.12
C ILE A 108 -9.27 2.28 4.82
N ASN A 109 -10.28 3.13 4.64
CA ASN A 109 -10.38 4.02 3.49
C ASN A 109 -9.26 5.07 3.44
N LYS A 110 -8.83 5.59 4.60
CA LYS A 110 -7.68 6.50 4.69
C LYS A 110 -6.39 5.80 4.22
N ILE A 111 -6.20 4.54 4.61
CA ILE A 111 -5.08 3.70 4.16
C ILE A 111 -5.17 3.49 2.64
N TYR A 112 -6.31 3.04 2.11
CA TYR A 112 -6.51 2.87 0.66
C TYR A 112 -6.20 4.14 -0.15
N LYS A 113 -6.72 5.30 0.28
CA LYS A 113 -6.48 6.60 -0.35
C LYS A 113 -5.00 7.00 -0.31
N SER A 114 -4.30 6.75 0.81
CA SER A 114 -2.87 7.03 0.94
C SER A 114 -1.99 6.16 0.02
N HIS A 115 -2.50 5.01 -0.42
CA HIS A 115 -1.78 4.05 -1.25
C HIS A 115 -2.13 4.13 -2.75
N GLY A 116 -2.94 5.12 -3.17
CA GLY A 116 -3.33 5.28 -4.57
C GLY A 116 -4.22 4.15 -5.12
N VAL A 117 -4.72 3.27 -4.24
CA VAL A 117 -5.71 2.26 -4.58
C VAL A 117 -7.07 2.95 -4.49
N ARG A 118 -7.80 2.96 -5.62
CA ARG A 118 -9.14 3.57 -5.69
C ARG A 118 -10.00 2.91 -4.63
N ALA A 119 -10.48 3.70 -3.65
CA ALA A 119 -11.39 3.21 -2.63
C ALA A 119 -12.58 2.52 -3.31
N LYS A 120 -12.89 1.29 -2.92
CA LYS A 120 -14.15 0.67 -3.32
C LYS A 120 -15.24 1.49 -2.63
N SER A 121 -15.99 2.26 -3.41
CA SER A 121 -17.24 2.86 -2.96
C SER A 121 -18.20 1.72 -2.62
N SER A 122 -18.44 1.50 -1.33
CA SER A 122 -19.64 0.84 -0.83
C SER A 122 -20.84 1.74 -1.00
#